data_AF-A0A7S4C3Y3-F1
#
_entry.id   AF-A0A7S4C3Y3-F1
#
_cell.length_a   1.000
_cell.length_b   1.000
_cell.length_c   1.000
_cell.angle_alpha   90.00
_cell.angle_beta   90.00
_cell.angle_gamma   90.00
#
_symmetry.space_group_name_H-M   'P 1'
#
loop_
_entity.id
_entity.type
_entity.pdbx_description
1 polymer ?
#
loop_
_entity_poly.entity_id
_entity_poly.type
_entity_poly.pdbx_seq_one_letter_code
_entity_poly.pdbx_strand_id
1 'polypeptide(L)'
;TLFWTRALAGELECSDVPHAPFVTPLIMNKCMEARGAIGTALAFIDTQQPFPYVHLLSVITTVASAVNAILVGLETGRMLHKTAICPEHSDVPCLADYFWGDALASRALMVGFALIRLVAFTLTFDGLLHLAIALDNPLGEDPTDFPA
;
A
#
# COMPACT_ATOMS: atom_id res chain seq x y z
N THR A 1 13.60 14.92 30.59
CA THR A 1 14.03 16.22 30.02
C THR A 1 13.45 17.41 30.78
N LEU A 2 12.13 17.50 31.05
CA LEU A 2 11.54 18.58 31.88
C LEU A 2 12.08 18.69 33.32
N PHE A 3 12.45 17.55 33.91
CA PHE A 3 13.14 17.53 35.21
C PHE A 3 14.51 18.22 35.10
N TRP A 4 15.27 17.91 34.04
CA TRP A 4 16.60 18.45 33.80
C TRP A 4 16.58 19.93 33.42
N THR A 5 15.62 20.42 32.63
CA THR A 5 15.53 21.86 32.33
C THR A 5 15.18 22.69 33.57
N ARG A 6 14.42 22.12 34.52
CA ARG A 6 14.08 22.78 35.78
C ARG A 6 15.18 22.64 36.84
N ALA A 7 15.88 21.50 36.87
CA ALA A 7 17.00 21.23 37.77
C ALA A 7 18.25 22.02 37.37
N LEU A 8 18.59 22.04 36.08
CA LEU A 8 19.75 22.77 35.55
C LEU A 8 19.56 24.29 35.55
N ALA A 9 18.33 24.80 35.59
CA ALA A 9 18.07 26.23 35.76
C ALA A 9 18.57 26.80 37.10
N GLY A 10 18.76 25.95 38.12
CA GLY A 10 19.36 26.35 39.40
C GLY A 10 20.87 26.10 39.51
N GLU A 11 21.45 25.27 38.63
CA GLU A 11 22.86 24.85 38.69
C GLU A 11 23.76 25.50 37.64
N LEU A 12 23.21 26.00 36.53
CA LEU A 12 23.97 26.85 35.63
C LEU A 12 23.98 28.28 36.17
N GLU A 13 25.17 28.83 36.40
CA GLU A 13 25.45 30.26 36.65
C GLU A 13 25.05 31.12 35.44
N CYS A 14 23.78 31.07 35.04
CA CYS A 14 23.24 31.82 33.93
C CYS A 14 23.12 33.29 34.36
N SER A 15 23.82 34.18 33.66
CA SER A 15 23.63 35.62 33.80
C SER A 15 22.17 36.00 33.62
N ASP A 16 21.64 36.88 34.46
CA ASP A 16 20.25 37.34 34.37
C ASP A 16 19.94 37.89 32.97
N VAL A 17 19.18 37.11 32.19
CA VAL A 17 18.74 37.55 30.87
C VAL A 17 17.58 38.54 31.08
N PRO A 18 17.71 39.82 30.70
CA PRO A 18 16.59 40.76 30.82
C PRO A 18 15.40 40.20 30.02
N HIS A 19 14.22 40.19 30.65
CA HIS A 19 12.95 39.64 30.14
C HIS A 19 12.74 38.11 30.25
N ALA A 20 13.63 37.37 30.92
CA ALA A 20 13.45 35.95 31.24
C ALA A 20 12.04 35.55 31.74
N PRO A 21 11.36 36.26 32.67
CA PRO A 21 10.08 35.79 33.19
C PRO A 21 8.95 35.69 32.14
N PHE A 22 9.04 36.45 31.04
CA PHE A 22 8.05 36.40 29.96
C PHE A 22 8.38 35.34 28.90
N VAL A 23 9.66 34.98 28.74
CA VAL A 23 10.13 34.04 27.71
C VAL A 23 10.12 32.59 28.21
N THR A 24 10.36 32.38 29.50
CA THR A 24 10.33 31.04 30.13
C THR A 24 9.04 30.24 29.86
N PRO A 25 7.80 30.79 29.99
CA PRO A 25 6.61 30.01 29.70
C PRO A 25 6.49 29.60 28.23
N LEU A 26 7.01 30.42 27.30
CA LEU A 26 7.01 30.11 25.87
C LEU A 26 7.94 28.93 25.57
N ILE A 27 9.17 28.97 26.10
CA ILE A 27 10.13 27.87 25.96
C ILE A 27 9.57 26.60 26.60
N MET A 28 9.00 26.72 27.79
CA MET A 28 8.39 25.58 28.49
C MET A 28 7.26 24.95 27.67
N ASN A 29 6.41 25.77 27.04
CA ASN A 29 5.35 25.28 26.17
C ASN A 29 5.93 24.50 24.96
N LYS A 30 6.99 25.03 24.32
CA LYS A 30 7.67 24.31 23.23
C LYS A 30 8.33 23.00 23.67
N CYS A 31 8.92 22.96 24.86
CA CYS A 31 9.44 21.71 25.43
C CYS A 31 8.33 20.70 25.73
N MET A 32 7.17 21.16 26.20
CA MET A 32 5.99 20.31 26.42
C MET A 32 5.45 19.75 25.10
N GLU A 33 5.33 20.58 24.05
CA GLU A 33 4.95 20.15 22.70
C GLU A 33 5.93 19.10 22.15
N ALA A 34 7.23 19.36 22.23
CA ALA A 34 8.27 18.43 21.76
C ALA A 34 8.20 17.08 22.50
N ARG A 35 7.97 17.10 23.82
CA ARG A 35 7.78 15.87 24.60
C ARG A 35 6.50 15.14 24.20
N GLY A 36 5.43 15.87 23.95
CA GLY A 36 4.18 15.32 23.42
C GLY A 36 4.43 14.57 22.13
N ALA A 37 5.13 15.19 21.18
CA ALA A 37 5.48 14.60 19.89
C ALA A 37 6.32 13.32 20.04
N ILE A 38 7.36 13.32 20.89
CA ILE A 38 8.17 12.12 21.17
C ILE A 38 7.30 11.02 21.78
N GLY A 39 6.43 11.36 22.73
CA GLY A 39 5.51 10.41 23.35
C GLY A 39 4.55 9.79 22.33
N THR A 40 4.03 10.59 21.40
CA THR A 40 3.18 10.10 20.31
C THR A 40 3.95 9.18 19.36
N ALA A 41 5.18 9.53 18.99
CA ALA A 41 6.01 8.68 18.14
C ALA A 41 6.30 7.33 18.81
N LEU A 42 6.69 7.33 20.08
CA LEU A 42 6.89 6.10 20.86
C LEU A 42 5.60 5.29 21.00
N ALA A 43 4.47 5.96 21.21
CA ALA A 43 3.18 5.26 21.26
C ALA A 43 2.88 4.54 19.94
N PHE A 44 3.16 5.13 18.78
CA PHE A 44 2.99 4.45 17.49
C PHE A 44 3.97 3.29 17.29
N ILE A 45 5.21 3.41 17.76
CA ILE A 45 6.20 2.32 17.72
C ILE A 45 5.77 1.16 18.63
N ASP A 46 5.23 1.47 19.80
CA ASP A 46 4.80 0.47 20.79
C ASP A 46 3.47 -0.19 20.40
N THR A 47 2.56 0.55 19.75
CA THR A 47 1.28 0.04 19.25
C THR A 47 1.40 -0.35 17.79
N GLN A 48 2.16 -1.41 17.50
CA GLN A 48 2.16 -2.02 16.18
C GLN A 48 0.77 -2.58 15.84
N GLN A 49 0.48 -2.69 14.54
CA GLN A 49 -0.75 -3.36 14.11
C GLN A 49 -0.82 -4.77 14.72
N PRO A 50 -1.99 -5.19 15.22
CA PRO A 50 -2.11 -6.50 15.83
C PRO A 50 -1.77 -7.56 14.78
N PHE A 51 -0.80 -8.43 15.12
CA PHE A 51 -0.28 -9.48 14.24
C PHE A 51 -1.34 -10.27 13.44
N PRO A 52 -2.52 -10.64 14.00
CA PRO A 52 -3.55 -11.33 13.24
C PRO A 52 -4.11 -10.53 12.05
N TYR A 53 -4.11 -9.19 12.13
CA TYR A 53 -4.66 -8.33 11.10
C TYR A 53 -3.80 -8.35 9.82
N VAL A 54 -2.48 -8.27 9.98
CA VAL A 54 -1.53 -8.32 8.85
C VAL A 54 -1.64 -9.66 8.13
N HIS A 55 -1.70 -10.76 8.88
CA HIS A 55 -1.90 -12.09 8.31
C HIS A 55 -3.24 -12.24 7.59
N LEU A 56 -4.32 -11.70 8.16
CA LEU A 56 -5.63 -11.73 7.53
C LEU A 56 -5.62 -11.00 6.19
N LEU A 57 -4.99 -9.82 6.11
CA LEU A 57 -4.88 -9.06 4.86
C LEU A 57 -4.11 -9.82 3.78
N SER A 58 -3.00 -10.46 4.13
CA SER A 58 -2.21 -11.29 3.21
C SER A 58 -3.00 -12.51 2.72
N VAL A 59 -3.73 -13.19 3.61
CA VAL A 59 -4.58 -14.33 3.22
C VAL A 59 -5.71 -13.89 2.31
N ILE A 60 -6.35 -12.73 2.57
CA ILE A 60 -7.45 -12.24 1.74
C ILE A 60 -6.95 -11.87 0.34
N THR A 61 -5.82 -11.18 0.22
CA THR A 61 -5.25 -10.78 -1.09
C THR A 61 -4.81 -11.97 -1.92
N THR A 62 -4.20 -12.98 -1.30
CA THR A 62 -3.82 -14.23 -1.97
C THR A 62 -5.05 -15.02 -2.44
N VAL A 63 -6.07 -15.16 -1.59
CA VAL A 63 -7.35 -15.82 -1.97
C VAL A 63 -8.05 -15.06 -3.09
N ALA A 64 -8.13 -13.73 -3.02
CA ALA A 64 -8.74 -12.91 -4.06
C ALA A 64 -8.04 -13.08 -5.41
N SER A 65 -6.70 -13.10 -5.40
CA SER A 65 -5.90 -13.33 -6.60
C SER A 65 -6.10 -14.74 -7.18
N ALA A 66 -6.16 -15.76 -6.32
CA ALA A 66 -6.42 -17.13 -6.73
C ALA A 66 -7.81 -17.30 -7.36
N VAL A 67 -8.85 -16.73 -6.73
CA VAL A 67 -10.22 -16.76 -7.27
C VAL A 67 -10.30 -16.02 -8.60
N ASN A 68 -9.67 -14.84 -8.71
CA ASN A 68 -9.65 -14.08 -9.97
C ASN A 68 -8.96 -14.87 -11.09
N ALA A 69 -7.82 -15.54 -10.80
CA ALA A 69 -7.14 -16.38 -11.78
C ALA A 69 -8.01 -17.54 -12.26
N ILE A 70 -8.75 -18.20 -11.35
CA ILE A 70 -9.68 -19.28 -11.69
C ILE A 70 -10.83 -18.75 -12.57
N LEU A 71 -11.45 -17.63 -12.20
CA LEU A 71 -12.57 -17.06 -12.93
C LEU A 71 -12.18 -16.62 -14.34
N VAL A 72 -11.05 -15.90 -14.47
CA VAL A 72 -10.53 -15.48 -15.77
C VAL A 72 -10.15 -16.69 -16.60
N GLY A 73 -9.48 -17.69 -16.03
CA GLY A 73 -9.13 -18.93 -16.72
C GLY A 73 -10.35 -19.70 -17.24
N LEU A 74 -11.42 -19.81 -16.43
CA LEU A 74 -12.67 -20.44 -16.83
C LEU A 74 -13.39 -19.65 -17.93
N GLU A 75 -13.46 -18.33 -17.81
CA GLU A 75 -14.10 -17.46 -18.81
C GLU A 75 -13.36 -17.53 -20.15
N THR A 76 -12.04 -17.36 -20.15
CA THR A 76 -11.21 -17.46 -21.36
C THR A 76 -11.27 -18.87 -21.96
N GLY A 77 -11.23 -19.92 -21.13
CA GLY A 77 -11.36 -21.30 -21.59
C GLY A 77 -12.70 -21.58 -22.28
N ARG A 78 -13.81 -21.07 -21.73
CA ARG A 78 -15.14 -21.20 -22.35
C ARG A 78 -15.25 -20.46 -23.68
N MET A 79 -14.64 -19.27 -23.79
CA MET A 79 -14.64 -18.51 -25.04
C MET A 79 -13.77 -19.19 -26.12
N LEU A 80 -12.61 -19.73 -25.73
CA LEU A 80 -11.74 -20.47 -26.64
C LEU A 80 -12.39 -21.78 -27.11
N HIS A 81 -13.08 -22.49 -26.22
CA HIS A 81 -13.78 -23.73 -26.57
C HIS A 81 -14.91 -23.49 -27.59
N LYS A 82 -15.73 -22.45 -27.37
CA LYS A 82 -16.80 -22.08 -28.31
C LYS A 82 -16.26 -21.70 -29.70
N THR A 83 -15.14 -20.98 -29.74
CA THR A 83 -14.50 -20.57 -31.01
C THR A 83 -13.70 -21.70 -31.69
N ALA A 84 -13.48 -22.82 -31.00
CA ALA A 84 -12.85 -24.01 -31.57
C ALA A 84 -13.86 -25.02 -32.16
N ILE A 85 -15.08 -25.10 -31.61
CA ILE A 85 -16.11 -26.07 -32.01
C ILE A 85 -17.05 -25.57 -33.10
N CYS A 86 -17.11 -24.26 -33.37
CA CYS A 86 -17.86 -23.71 -34.51
C CYS A 86 -16.91 -23.40 -35.69
N PRO A 87 -16.53 -24.40 -36.52
CA PRO A 87 -15.93 -24.11 -37.81
C PRO A 87 -17.05 -23.70 -38.78
N GLU A 88 -17.02 -22.44 -39.22
CA GLU A 88 -17.21 -22.08 -40.64
C GLU A 88 -18.58 -22.31 -41.32
N HIS A 89 -19.64 -22.80 -40.65
CA HIS A 89 -20.90 -23.15 -41.35
C HIS A 89 -22.18 -22.55 -40.79
N SER A 90 -22.16 -21.28 -40.35
CA SER A 90 -23.39 -20.59 -39.96
C SER A 90 -23.39 -19.19 -40.56
N ASP A 91 -24.32 -18.95 -41.49
CA ASP A 91 -24.56 -17.70 -42.25
C ASP A 91 -24.96 -16.49 -41.38
N VAL A 92 -24.62 -16.49 -40.09
CA VAL A 92 -24.88 -15.39 -39.17
C VAL A 92 -23.54 -14.71 -38.91
N PRO A 93 -23.26 -13.54 -39.52
CA PRO A 93 -22.01 -12.85 -39.30
C PRO A 93 -21.92 -12.45 -37.83
N CYS A 94 -21.06 -13.14 -37.08
CA CYS A 94 -20.69 -12.70 -35.75
C CYS A 94 -19.99 -11.34 -35.91
N LEU A 95 -20.44 -10.33 -35.16
CA LEU A 95 -19.92 -8.95 -35.22
C LEU A 95 -18.40 -8.86 -34.97
N ALA A 96 -17.78 -9.93 -34.48
CA ALA A 96 -16.34 -10.10 -34.31
C ALA A 96 -15.57 -10.34 -35.63
N ASP A 97 -16.17 -10.95 -36.65
CA ASP A 97 -15.49 -11.27 -37.93
C ASP A 97 -15.32 -10.03 -38.83
N TYR A 98 -16.16 -9.01 -38.67
CA TYR A 98 -16.12 -7.81 -39.53
C TYR A 98 -15.01 -6.82 -39.17
N PHE A 99 -14.44 -6.92 -37.96
CA PHE A 99 -13.48 -5.93 -37.45
C PHE A 99 -12.03 -6.45 -37.43
N TRP A 100 -11.81 -7.76 -37.50
CA TRP A 100 -10.48 -8.39 -37.41
C TRP A 100 -10.43 -9.64 -38.30
N GLY A 101 -10.02 -9.47 -39.57
CA GLY A 101 -10.07 -10.51 -40.61
C GLY A 101 -9.21 -11.77 -40.40
N ASP A 102 -8.50 -11.89 -39.26
CA ASP A 102 -7.65 -13.04 -38.93
C ASP A 102 -8.13 -13.72 -37.65
N ALA A 103 -8.69 -14.93 -37.77
CA ALA A 103 -9.16 -15.75 -36.64
C ALA A 103 -8.06 -16.06 -35.60
N LEU A 104 -6.79 -16.01 -36.00
CA LEU A 104 -5.65 -16.14 -35.09
C LEU A 104 -5.41 -14.85 -34.29
N ALA A 105 -5.59 -13.68 -34.91
CA ALA A 105 -5.42 -12.38 -34.26
C ALA A 105 -6.51 -12.14 -33.20
N SER A 106 -7.77 -12.51 -33.49
CA SER A 106 -8.86 -12.38 -32.53
C SER A 106 -8.68 -13.29 -31.29
N ARG A 107 -8.23 -14.54 -31.49
CA ARG A 107 -7.88 -15.46 -30.39
C ARG A 107 -6.72 -14.94 -29.55
N ALA A 108 -5.67 -14.43 -30.20
CA ALA A 108 -4.52 -13.83 -29.51
C ALA A 108 -4.92 -12.60 -28.69
N LEU A 109 -5.78 -11.72 -29.22
CA LEU A 109 -6.29 -10.55 -28.51
C LEU A 109 -7.13 -10.91 -27.28
N MET A 110 -8.01 -11.93 -27.38
CA MET A 110 -8.79 -12.40 -26.23
C MET A 110 -7.91 -12.93 -25.10
N VAL A 111 -6.90 -13.75 -25.44
CA VAL A 111 -5.93 -14.26 -24.46
C VAL A 111 -5.08 -13.12 -23.90
N GLY A 112 -4.66 -12.18 -24.75
CA GLY A 112 -3.90 -10.99 -24.34
C GLY A 112 -4.66 -10.13 -23.35
N PHE A 113 -5.94 -9.84 -23.60
CA PHE A 113 -6.79 -9.08 -22.69
C PHE A 113 -7.00 -9.80 -21.36
N ALA A 114 -7.22 -11.11 -21.38
CA ALA A 114 -7.35 -11.92 -20.17
C ALA A 114 -6.05 -11.90 -19.33
N LEU A 115 -4.90 -11.98 -19.98
CA LEU A 115 -3.59 -11.90 -19.32
C LEU A 115 -3.35 -10.53 -18.72
N ILE A 116 -3.63 -9.45 -19.46
CA ILE A 116 -3.54 -8.07 -18.96
C ILE A 116 -4.43 -7.89 -17.73
N ARG A 117 -5.67 -8.37 -17.77
CA ARG A 117 -6.61 -8.29 -16.64
C ARG A 117 -6.08 -9.02 -15.42
N LEU A 118 -5.52 -10.22 -15.60
CA LEU A 118 -4.94 -11.01 -14.52
C LEU A 118 -3.74 -10.31 -13.90
N VAL A 119 -2.79 -9.85 -14.73
CA VAL A 119 -1.59 -9.13 -14.28
C VAL A 119 -1.96 -7.81 -13.59
N ALA A 120 -2.86 -7.02 -14.17
CA ALA A 120 -3.28 -5.74 -13.58
C ALA A 120 -3.95 -5.94 -12.20
N PHE A 121 -4.80 -6.96 -12.06
CA PHE A 121 -5.44 -7.27 -10.79
C PHE A 121 -4.40 -7.68 -9.73
N THR A 122 -3.52 -8.63 -10.06
CA THR A 122 -2.49 -9.09 -9.12
C THR A 122 -1.55 -7.95 -8.72
N LEU A 123 -1.04 -7.16 -9.68
CA LEU A 123 -0.17 -6.03 -9.38
C LEU A 123 -0.86 -4.97 -8.51
N THR A 124 -2.15 -4.73 -8.71
CA THR A 124 -2.88 -3.74 -7.90
C THR A 124 -2.99 -4.21 -6.46
N PHE A 125 -3.46 -5.43 -6.22
CA PHE A 125 -3.69 -5.92 -4.85
C PHE A 125 -2.39 -6.25 -4.11
N ASP A 126 -1.43 -6.87 -4.79
CA ASP A 126 -0.11 -7.18 -4.23
C ASP A 126 0.70 -5.91 -4.00
N GLY A 127 0.65 -4.96 -4.96
CA GLY A 127 1.31 -3.67 -4.81
C GLY A 127 0.75 -2.83 -3.67
N LEU A 128 -0.58 -2.83 -3.46
CA LEU A 128 -1.20 -2.17 -2.31
C LEU A 128 -0.79 -2.83 -0.98
N LEU A 129 -0.69 -4.16 -0.95
CA LEU A 129 -0.21 -4.87 0.23
C LEU A 129 1.25 -4.53 0.52
N HIS A 130 2.10 -4.48 -0.50
CA HIS A 130 3.51 -4.13 -0.36
C HIS A 130 3.69 -2.68 0.12
N LEU A 131 2.88 -1.75 -0.38
CA LEU A 131 2.89 -0.37 0.08
C LEU A 131 2.45 -0.25 1.55
N ALA A 132 1.49 -1.06 1.98
CA ALA A 132 1.10 -1.11 3.38
C ALA A 132 2.25 -1.62 4.27
N ILE A 133 2.99 -2.64 3.82
CA ILE A 133 4.17 -3.17 4.54
C ILE A 133 5.27 -2.10 4.62
N ALA A 134 5.58 -1.43 3.51
CA ALA A 134 6.61 -0.39 3.47
C ALA A 134 6.28 0.83 4.36
N LEU A 135 4.99 1.10 4.62
CA LEU A 135 4.56 2.19 5.49
C LEU A 135 4.40 1.79 6.96
N ASP A 136 4.43 0.50 7.29
CA ASP A 136 4.19 0.00 8.65
C ASP A 136 5.34 0.35 9.59
N ASN A 137 6.57 0.39 9.09
CA ASN A 137 7.76 0.77 9.85
C ASN A 137 8.64 1.82 9.13
N PRO A 138 8.28 3.11 9.20
CA PRO A 138 9.03 4.18 8.52
C PRO A 138 10.36 4.55 9.19
N LEU A 139 10.73 3.85 10.27
CA LEU A 139 11.99 4.04 11.01
C LEU A 139 12.94 2.85 10.82
N GLY A 140 12.70 2.02 9.80
CA GLY A 140 13.54 0.89 9.44
C GLY A 140 14.78 1.31 8.65
N GLU A 141 15.26 0.37 7.83
CA GLU A 141 16.40 0.56 6.92
C GLU A 141 15.96 0.51 5.45
N ASP A 142 14.67 0.60 5.18
CA ASP A 142 14.14 0.55 3.82
C ASP A 142 14.45 1.85 3.06
N PRO A 143 14.63 1.80 1.73
CA PRO A 143 14.96 2.99 0.94
C PRO A 143 13.87 4.07 0.97
N THR A 144 12.66 3.72 1.42
CA THR A 144 11.51 4.62 1.56
C THR A 144 11.35 5.20 2.97
N ASP A 145 12.19 4.79 3.92
CA ASP A 145 12.10 5.19 5.31
C ASP A 145 12.63 6.60 5.55
N PHE A 146 12.36 7.14 6.74
CA PHE A 146 12.88 8.44 7.12
C PHE A 146 14.41 8.41 7.24
N PRO A 147 15.11 9.49 6.83
CA PRO A 147 16.54 9.59 7.04
C PRO A 147 16.86 9.59 8.53
N ALA A 148 17.88 8.82 8.91
CA ALA A 148 18.43 8.76 10.25
C ALA A 148 19.11 10.07 10.70
#